data_AF-A0A3C0TYC5-F1
#
_entry.id   AF-A0A3C0TYC5-F1
#
_cell.length_a   1.000
_cell.length_b   1.000
_cell.length_c   1.000
_cell.angle_alpha   90.00
_cell.angle_beta   90.00
_cell.angle_gamma   90.00
#
_symmetry.space_group_name_H-M   'P 1'
#
loop_
_entity.id
_entity.type
_entity.pdbx_description
1 polymer ?
#
loop_
_entity_poly.entity_id
_entity_poly.type
_entity_poly.pdbx_seq_one_letter_code
_entity_poly.pdbx_strand_id
1 'polypeptide(L)' 'AGMGGGTGTGAAPVIAQAAKDLGILTVAVVTKPFQFEGARRMRIAEVGLAELEKYVDTLLVIPNQNLFR' A
#
# COMPACT_ATOMS: atom_id res chain seq x y z
N ALA A 1 -5.27 -3.15 -1.29
CA ALA A 1 -5.81 -1.78 -1.19
C ALA A 1 -5.20 -0.89 -2.28
N GLY A 2 -5.90 0.16 -2.71
CA GLY A 2 -5.32 1.18 -3.60
C GLY A 2 -4.55 2.24 -2.81
N MET A 3 -3.27 2.42 -3.10
CA MET A 3 -2.42 3.40 -2.43
C MET A 3 -2.54 4.78 -3.09
N GLY A 4 -2.29 5.84 -2.32
CA GLY A 4 -2.35 7.22 -2.80
C GLY A 4 -3.66 7.95 -2.48
N GLY A 5 -4.69 7.23 -2.01
CA GLY A 5 -5.88 7.78 -1.38
C GLY A 5 -5.70 8.09 0.11
N GLY A 6 -6.76 8.47 0.81
CA GLY A 6 -6.73 8.72 2.26
C GLY A 6 -6.81 7.42 3.07
N THR A 7 -7.98 6.79 3.09
CA THR A 7 -8.26 5.63 3.94
C THR A 7 -7.41 4.42 3.62
N GLY A 8 -7.26 4.06 2.33
CA GLY A 8 -6.46 2.90 1.93
C GLY A 8 -4.99 3.02 2.34
N THR A 9 -4.39 4.20 2.15
CA THR A 9 -3.00 4.47 2.50
C THR A 9 -2.79 4.52 4.02
N GLY A 10 -3.70 5.15 4.77
CA GLY A 10 -3.54 5.36 6.20
C GLY A 10 -4.00 4.18 7.07
N ALA A 11 -5.04 3.46 6.67
CA ALA A 11 -5.59 2.36 7.46
C ALA A 11 -4.88 1.03 7.21
N ALA A 12 -4.30 0.82 6.02
CA ALA A 12 -3.64 -0.44 5.70
C ALA A 12 -2.48 -0.79 6.68
N PRO A 13 -1.57 0.15 7.03
CA PRO A 13 -0.52 -0.13 8.01
C PRO A 13 -1.07 -0.48 9.40
N VAL A 14 -2.15 0.18 9.83
CA VAL A 14 -2.79 -0.08 11.15
C VAL A 14 -3.36 -1.49 11.22
N ILE A 15 -4.04 -1.93 10.15
CA ILE A 15 -4.60 -3.29 10.08
C ILE A 15 -3.47 -4.33 10.00
N ALA A 16 -2.43 -4.07 9.20
CA ALA A 16 -1.28 -4.96 9.10
C ALA A 16 -0.53 -5.09 10.44
N GLN A 17 -0.36 -3.98 11.16
CA GLN A 17 0.25 -3.98 12.49
C GLN A 17 -0.55 -4.85 13.45
N ALA A 18 -1.87 -4.67 13.52
CA ALA A 18 -2.73 -5.48 14.37
C ALA A 18 -2.65 -6.98 14.02
N ALA A 19 -2.56 -7.35 12.74
CA ALA A 19 -2.40 -8.74 12.33
C ALA A 19 -1.03 -9.32 12.74
N LYS A 20 0.05 -8.53 12.56
CA LYS A 20 1.42 -8.91 12.95
C LYS A 20 1.56 -9.08 14.46
N ASP A 21 0.94 -8.19 15.25
CA ASP A 21 0.94 -8.26 16.72
C ASP A 21 0.23 -9.53 17.23
N LEU A 22 -0.71 -10.07 16.46
CA LEU A 22 -1.38 -11.34 16.73
C LEU A 22 -0.62 -12.57 16.19
N GLY A 23 0.58 -12.38 15.62
CA GLY A 23 1.39 -13.46 15.04
C GLY A 23 0.79 -14.07 13.76
N ILE A 24 -0.08 -13.34 13.07
CA ILE A 24 -0.72 -13.81 11.83
C ILE A 24 0.21 -13.51 10.65
N LEU A 25 0.49 -14.52 9.82
CA LEU A 25 1.19 -14.34 8.54
C LEU A 25 0.42 -13.33 7.67
N THR A 26 1.02 -12.17 7.44
CA THR A 26 0.37 -11.02 6.81
C THR A 26 1.00 -10.72 5.46
N VAL A 27 0.22 -10.93 4.40
CA VAL A 27 0.59 -10.59 3.03
C VAL A 27 -0.26 -9.42 2.55
N ALA A 28 0.39 -8.31 2.18
CA ALA A 28 -0.31 -7.16 1.61
C ALA A 28 -0.19 -7.14 0.08
N VAL A 29 -1.34 -7.03 -0.59
CA VAL A 29 -1.43 -6.80 -2.03
C VAL A 29 -2.03 -5.42 -2.28
N VAL A 30 -1.24 -4.54 -2.89
CA VAL A 30 -1.61 -3.14 -3.07
C VAL A 30 -1.26 -2.62 -4.45
N THR A 31 -2.01 -1.63 -4.93
CA THR A 31 -1.74 -0.97 -6.21
C THR A 31 -1.14 0.42 -6.03
N LYS A 32 -0.15 0.78 -6.86
CA LYS A 32 0.32 2.17 -7.00
C LYS A 32 -0.59 2.92 -7.97
N PRO A 33 -0.93 4.19 -7.70
CA PRO A 33 -1.77 5.00 -8.58
C PRO A 33 -1.13 5.17 -9.97
N PHE A 34 -1.95 5.47 -10.98
CA PHE A 34 -1.44 5.85 -12.30
C PHE A 34 -0.72 7.19 -12.25
N GLN A 35 0.21 7.42 -13.18
CA GLN A 35 0.93 8.71 -13.26
C GLN A 35 -0.03 9.89 -13.50
N PHE A 36 -1.11 9.68 -14.27
CA PHE A 36 -2.11 10.72 -14.57
C PHE A 36 -2.98 11.11 -13.37
N GLU A 37 -3.02 10.30 -12.30
CA GLU A 37 -3.77 10.63 -11.08
C GLU A 37 -3.06 11.71 -10.23
N GLY A 38 -1.86 12.11 -10.63
CA GLY A 38 -1.13 13.26 -10.13
C GLY A 38 -0.05 12.92 -9.11
N ALA A 39 1.02 13.73 -9.12
CA ALA A 39 2.21 13.54 -8.28
C ALA A 39 1.92 13.56 -6.77
N ARG A 40 0.82 14.21 -6.33
CA ARG A 40 0.40 14.19 -4.91
C ARG A 40 -0.03 12.80 -4.48
N ARG A 41 -0.86 12.11 -5.27
CA ARG A 41 -1.29 10.73 -4.95
C ARG A 41 -0.10 9.77 -4.95
N MET A 42 0.83 9.95 -5.89
CA MET A 42 2.05 9.14 -5.93
C MET A 42 2.88 9.28 -4.67
N ARG A 43 3.15 10.52 -4.21
CA ARG A 43 3.88 10.76 -2.95
C ARG A 43 3.19 10.16 -1.73
N ILE A 44 1.87 10.30 -1.63
CA ILE A 44 1.08 9.71 -0.54
C ILE A 44 1.21 8.18 -0.57
N ALA A 45 1.16 7.56 -1.75
CA ALA A 45 1.31 6.13 -1.91
C ALA A 45 2.70 5.64 -1.45
N GLU A 46 3.79 6.31 -1.82
CA GLU A 46 5.15 5.92 -1.40
C GLU A 46 5.31 6.00 0.12
N VAL A 47 4.79 7.04 0.77
CA VAL A 47 4.81 7.17 2.23
C VAL A 47 4.03 6.02 2.89
N GLY A 48 2.83 5.72 2.39
CA GLY A 48 2.03 4.62 2.94
C GLY A 48 2.64 3.24 2.71
N LEU A 49 3.32 3.04 1.58
CA LEU A 49 4.03 1.79 1.28
C LEU A 49 5.20 1.58 2.25
N ALA A 50 6.02 2.61 2.47
CA ALA A 50 7.13 2.55 3.40
C ALA A 50 6.66 2.28 4.84
N GLU A 51 5.46 2.76 5.21
CA GLU A 51 4.87 2.45 6.51
C GLU A 51 4.34 1.01 6.57
N LEU A 52 3.61 0.58 5.54
CA LEU A 52 3.02 -0.75 5.46
C LEU A 52 4.07 -1.86 5.48
N GLU A 53 5.21 -1.65 4.81
CA GLU A 53 6.33 -2.60 4.73
C GLU A 53 6.87 -3.02 6.10
N LYS A 54 6.77 -2.14 7.11
CA LYS A 54 7.21 -2.45 8.49
C LYS A 54 6.36 -3.53 9.16
N TYR A 55 5.12 -3.68 8.73
CA TYR A 55 4.09 -4.46 9.42
C TYR A 55 3.64 -5.72 8.68
N VAL A 56 4.15 -5.97 7.48
CA VAL A 56 3.78 -7.14 6.67
C VAL A 56 4.97 -8.08 6.52
N ASP A 57 4.71 -9.37 6.31
CA ASP A 57 5.75 -10.35 6.00
C ASP A 57 6.10 -10.32 4.51
N THR A 58 5.14 -9.97 3.68
CA THR A 58 5.33 -9.81 2.23
C THR A 58 4.46 -8.70 1.71
N LEU A 59 5.06 -7.82 0.91
CA LEU A 59 4.37 -6.71 0.24
C LEU A 59 4.45 -6.90 -1.28
N LEU A 60 3.31 -7.24 -1.90
CA LEU A 60 3.17 -7.29 -3.35
C LEU A 60 2.61 -5.97 -3.85
N VAL A 61 3.44 -5.22 -4.57
CA VAL A 61 3.06 -3.94 -5.17
C VAL A 61 2.79 -4.12 -6.65
N ILE A 62 1.57 -3.81 -7.07
CA ILE A 62 1.14 -3.84 -8.48
C ILE A 62 1.15 -2.40 -9.01
N PRO A 63 2.09 -2.02 -9.89
CA PRO A 63 2.07 -0.70 -10.49
C PRO A 63 0.94 -0.62 -11.52
N ASN A 64 -0.07 0.23 -11.28
CA ASN A 64 -1.21 0.37 -12.20
C ASN A 64 -0.77 0.71 -13.63
N GLN A 65 0.36 1.40 -13.80
CA GLN A 65 0.92 1.73 -15.11
C GLN A 65 1.10 0.51 -16.04
N ASN A 66 1.32 -0.68 -15.47
CA ASN A 66 1.51 -1.91 -16.25
C ASN A 66 0.20 -2.51 -16.78
N LEU A 67 -0.97 -2.01 -16.36
CA LEU A 67 -2.29 -2.50 -16.80
C LEU A 67 -2.73 -1.92 -18.15
N PHE A 68 -2.07 -0.88 -18.66
CA PHE A 68 -2.34 -0.26 -19.97
C PHE A 68 -1.43 -0.79 -21.10
N ARG A 69 -1.00 -2.05 -21.01
CA ARG A 69 -0.27 -2.73 -22.08
C ARG A 69 -1.15 -3.75 -22.80
#